data_AF-A0A382ZHK8-F1
#
_entry.id   AF-A0A382ZHK8-F1
#
_cell.length_a   1.000
_cell.length_b   1.000
_cell.length_c   1.000
_cell.angle_alpha   90.00
_cell.angle_beta   90.00
_cell.angle_gamma   90.00
#
_symmetry.space_group_name_H-M   'P 1'
#
loop_
_entity.id
_entity.type
_entity.pdbx_description
1 polymer ?
#
loop_
_entity_poly.entity_id
_entity_poly.type
_entity_poly.pdbx_seq_one_letter_code
_entity_poly.pdbx_strand_id
1 'polypeptide(L)'
;MEEITLEIPSAVNEPIRDYTPGSPESISLKSKLAEMENEFYDIPIIIGGKEIFTGNKEQCRKPHNHQDILADYHKAGAEEVHQAIDTALEAWHSWSNTPLRERTIIFRRAAELLAGPWRDTINAATMLSQSKNVFQAEIDAACELIDFFNFNCQFAEEICNNQPLISPEGMHNSLE
;
A
#
# COMPACT_ATOMS: atom_id res chain seq x y z
N MET A 1 -25.54 17.34 -19.98
CA MET A 1 -24.86 17.25 -18.69
C MET A 1 -23.43 17.67 -18.96
N GLU A 2 -22.96 18.77 -18.38
CA GLU A 2 -21.52 19.10 -18.43
C GLU A 2 -20.77 17.96 -17.75
N GLU A 3 -19.96 17.25 -18.52
CA GLU A 3 -18.99 16.31 -18.00
C GLU A 3 -17.98 17.14 -17.21
N ILE A 4 -18.06 17.09 -15.88
CA ILE A 4 -17.05 17.70 -15.03
C ILE A 4 -15.80 16.82 -15.17
N THR A 5 -14.94 17.15 -16.13
CA THR A 5 -13.57 16.65 -16.20
C THR A 5 -12.80 17.28 -15.05
N LEU A 6 -12.79 16.59 -13.91
CA LEU A 6 -11.84 16.85 -12.84
C LEU A 6 -10.45 16.51 -13.39
N GLU A 7 -9.65 17.51 -13.72
CA GLU A 7 -8.24 17.31 -14.04
C GLU A 7 -7.57 16.63 -12.84
N ILE A 8 -7.11 15.40 -13.06
CA ILE A 8 -6.31 14.68 -12.08
C ILE A 8 -4.91 15.30 -12.14
N PRO A 9 -4.41 15.89 -11.05
CA PRO A 9 -3.08 16.50 -11.05
C PRO A 9 -2.03 15.43 -11.35
N SER A 10 -1.03 15.77 -12.16
CA SER A 10 0.08 14.88 -12.47
C SER A 10 0.79 14.44 -11.19
N ALA A 11 1.15 13.16 -11.12
CA ALA A 11 1.95 12.62 -10.06
C ALA A 11 3.33 13.30 -10.03
N VAL A 12 3.80 13.57 -8.83
CA VAL A 12 5.14 14.08 -8.54
C VAL A 12 5.77 13.14 -7.52
N ASN A 13 7.09 13.02 -7.55
CA ASN A 13 7.80 12.19 -6.57
C ASN A 13 7.58 12.72 -5.15
N GLU A 14 7.31 11.79 -4.24
CA GLU A 14 7.13 12.09 -2.83
C GLU A 14 8.43 12.66 -2.24
N PRO A 15 8.37 13.83 -1.56
CA PRO A 15 9.54 14.40 -0.92
C PRO A 15 10.13 13.45 0.13
N ILE A 16 11.45 13.25 0.06
CA ILE A 16 12.21 12.51 1.07
C ILE A 16 12.35 13.39 2.31
N ARG A 17 12.01 12.86 3.48
CA ARG A 17 12.26 13.51 4.76
C ARG A 17 13.69 13.22 5.24
N ASP A 18 14.37 14.26 5.75
CA ASP A 18 15.79 14.16 6.12
C ASP A 18 16.03 13.62 7.55
N TYR A 19 15.00 13.63 8.41
CA TYR A 19 15.07 13.13 9.79
C TYR A 19 16.22 13.71 10.63
N THR A 20 16.50 15.00 10.43
CA THR A 20 17.58 15.70 11.14
C THR A 20 17.40 15.67 12.67
N PRO A 21 18.48 15.74 13.46
CA PRO A 21 18.37 15.66 14.92
C PRO A 21 17.40 16.69 15.51
N GLY A 22 16.31 16.22 16.12
CA GLY A 22 15.31 17.06 16.77
C GLY A 22 14.21 17.60 15.85
N SER A 23 14.19 17.21 14.57
CA SER A 23 13.09 17.57 13.68
C SER A 23 11.76 16.90 14.08
N PRO A 24 10.59 17.47 13.72
CA PRO A 24 9.29 16.90 14.03
C PRO A 24 9.14 15.44 13.57
N GLU A 25 9.60 15.12 12.36
CA GLU A 25 9.59 13.76 11.79
C GLU A 25 10.54 12.81 12.54
N SER A 26 11.69 13.30 13.03
CA SER A 26 12.61 12.51 13.86
C SER A 26 11.99 12.16 15.22
N ILE A 27 11.30 13.13 15.84
CA ILE A 27 10.65 12.96 17.14
C ILE A 27 9.46 12.00 17.03
N SER A 28 8.60 12.20 16.04
CA SER A 28 7.39 11.38 15.83
C SER A 28 7.74 9.93 15.46
N LEU A 29 8.69 9.71 14.55
CA LEU A 29 9.15 8.36 14.22
C LEU A 29 9.80 7.64 15.41
N LYS A 30 10.59 8.33 16.24
CA LYS A 30 11.14 7.74 17.48
C LYS A 30 10.04 7.32 18.45
N SER A 31 8.99 8.15 18.58
CA SER A 31 7.82 7.80 19.39
C SER A 31 7.13 6.55 18.84
N LYS A 32 6.94 6.46 17.52
CA LYS A 32 6.30 5.30 16.90
C LYS A 32 7.15 4.03 16.99
N LEU A 33 8.47 4.13 16.83
CA LEU A 33 9.39 3.01 17.07
C LEU A 33 9.26 2.49 18.51
N ALA A 34 9.29 3.39 19.50
CA ALA A 34 9.15 2.99 20.90
C ALA A 34 7.78 2.36 21.19
N GLU A 35 6.71 2.87 20.60
CA GLU A 35 5.37 2.25 20.69
C GLU A 35 5.38 0.83 20.13
N MET A 36 5.79 0.66 18.87
CA MET A 36 5.75 -0.63 18.17
C MET A 36 6.74 -1.66 18.73
N GLU A 37 7.85 -1.22 19.32
CA GLU A 37 8.79 -2.12 20.02
C GLU A 37 8.23 -2.68 21.33
N ASN A 38 7.25 -2.02 21.94
CA ASN A 38 6.62 -2.47 23.18
C ASN A 38 5.29 -3.20 22.93
N GLU A 39 4.87 -3.34 21.68
CA GLU A 39 3.72 -4.14 21.29
C GLU A 39 4.14 -5.52 20.79
N PHE A 40 3.27 -6.51 20.98
CA PHE A 40 3.43 -7.83 20.39
C PHE A 40 2.25 -8.08 19.45
N TYR A 41 2.54 -8.32 18.18
CA TYR A 41 1.50 -8.51 17.16
C TYR A 41 1.23 -10.00 16.91
N ASP A 42 -0.06 -10.34 16.78
CA ASP A 42 -0.48 -11.65 16.26
C ASP A 42 -1.03 -11.43 14.85
N ILE A 43 -0.22 -11.71 13.83
CA ILE A 43 -0.47 -11.32 12.44
C ILE A 43 -1.30 -12.43 11.75
N PRO A 44 -2.58 -12.19 11.44
CA PRO A 44 -3.42 -13.18 10.79
C PRO A 44 -3.14 -13.24 9.29
N ILE A 45 -3.67 -14.29 8.65
CA ILE A 45 -3.90 -14.29 7.21
C ILE A 45 -5.18 -13.50 6.95
N ILE A 46 -5.22 -12.67 5.91
CA ILE A 46 -6.43 -11.93 5.52
C ILE A 46 -6.98 -12.52 4.21
N ILE A 47 -8.16 -13.15 4.26
CA ILE A 47 -8.85 -13.70 3.08
C ILE A 47 -10.25 -13.09 3.00
N GLY A 48 -10.57 -12.43 1.89
CA GLY A 48 -11.89 -11.80 1.68
C GLY A 48 -12.25 -10.76 2.74
N GLY A 49 -11.26 -10.07 3.31
CA GLY A 49 -11.44 -9.10 4.38
C GLY A 49 -11.65 -9.70 5.78
N LYS A 50 -11.45 -11.02 5.95
CA LYS A 50 -11.55 -11.70 7.25
C LYS A 50 -10.18 -12.14 7.74
N GLU A 51 -9.94 -11.95 9.03
CA GLU A 51 -8.75 -12.45 9.72
C GLU A 51 -8.88 -13.96 9.99
N ILE A 52 -7.84 -14.71 9.65
CA ILE A 52 -7.75 -16.16 9.85
C ILE A 52 -6.51 -16.48 10.69
N PHE A 53 -6.77 -17.12 11.84
CA PHE A 53 -5.77 -17.54 12.81
C PHE A 53 -5.63 -19.07 12.78
N THR A 54 -4.68 -19.56 11.97
CA THR A 54 -4.45 -21.01 11.74
C THR A 54 -3.84 -21.77 12.94
N GLY A 55 -3.34 -21.06 13.95
CA GLY A 55 -2.49 -21.62 15.02
C GLY A 55 -1.09 -22.10 14.59
N ASN A 56 -0.85 -22.31 13.29
CA ASN A 56 0.46 -22.63 12.73
C ASN A 56 1.30 -21.34 12.60
N LYS A 57 2.02 -20.99 13.66
CA LYS A 57 2.72 -19.71 13.78
C LYS A 57 4.22 -19.80 13.48
N GLU A 58 4.78 -18.70 13.01
CA GLU A 58 6.22 -18.43 13.03
C GLU A 58 6.51 -17.01 13.52
N GLN A 59 7.77 -16.75 13.88
CA GLN A 59 8.17 -15.51 14.56
C GLN A 59 8.73 -14.47 13.58
N CYS A 60 8.25 -13.23 13.69
CA CYS A 60 8.89 -12.04 13.13
C CYS A 60 9.94 -11.53 14.13
N ARG A 61 11.21 -11.67 13.78
CA ARG A 61 12.35 -11.27 14.62
C ARG A 61 12.95 -9.96 14.12
N LYS A 62 13.44 -9.11 15.04
CA LYS A 62 14.31 -7.98 14.66
C LYS A 62 15.67 -8.50 14.17
N PRO A 63 16.11 -8.22 12.93
CA PRO A 63 17.41 -8.72 12.48
C PRO A 63 18.60 -8.18 13.30
N HIS A 64 18.49 -6.94 13.81
CA HIS A 64 19.49 -6.32 14.68
C HIS A 64 19.39 -6.71 16.16
N ASN A 65 18.32 -7.41 16.58
CA ASN A 65 18.14 -7.93 17.93
C ASN A 65 17.25 -9.19 17.91
N HIS A 66 17.77 -10.29 17.40
CA HIS A 66 16.99 -11.50 17.07
C HIS A 66 16.34 -12.22 18.27
N GLN A 67 16.75 -11.87 19.50
CA GLN A 67 16.13 -12.38 20.74
C GLN A 67 14.84 -11.64 21.08
N ASP A 68 14.65 -10.46 20.51
CA ASP A 68 13.48 -9.63 20.70
C ASP A 68 12.50 -9.87 19.53
N ILE A 69 11.35 -10.44 19.87
CA ILE A 69 10.34 -10.94 18.93
C ILE A 69 9.25 -9.88 18.80
N LEU A 70 9.03 -9.39 17.58
CA LEU A 70 8.02 -8.35 17.31
C LEU A 70 6.61 -8.94 17.21
N ALA A 71 6.51 -10.11 16.61
CA ALA A 71 5.22 -10.69 16.27
C ALA A 71 5.32 -12.21 16.09
N ASP A 72 4.18 -12.87 16.23
CA ASP A 72 3.93 -14.14 15.56
C ASP A 72 3.07 -13.89 14.32
N TYR A 73 3.34 -14.59 13.22
CA TYR A 73 2.48 -14.59 12.04
C TYR A 73 1.95 -15.99 11.74
N HIS A 74 0.71 -16.03 11.26
CA HIS A 74 0.05 -17.27 10.86
C HIS A 74 0.48 -17.71 9.46
N LYS A 75 1.01 -18.92 9.36
CA LYS A 75 1.36 -19.55 8.08
C LYS A 75 0.12 -20.16 7.43
N ALA A 76 -0.04 -19.88 6.14
CA ALA A 76 -1.07 -20.47 5.30
C ALA A 76 -0.72 -21.93 4.99
N GLY A 77 -1.71 -22.83 5.12
CA GLY A 77 -1.66 -24.18 4.58
C GLY A 77 -2.33 -24.26 3.21
N ALA A 78 -2.48 -25.48 2.68
CA ALA A 78 -3.15 -25.69 1.41
C ALA A 78 -4.62 -25.23 1.43
N GLU A 79 -5.31 -25.41 2.56
CA GLU A 79 -6.70 -24.99 2.71
C GLU A 79 -6.86 -23.47 2.60
N GLU A 80 -6.07 -22.69 3.34
CA GLU A 80 -6.12 -21.22 3.27
C GLU A 80 -5.75 -20.70 1.88
N VAL A 81 -4.77 -21.34 1.21
CA VAL A 81 -4.41 -20.95 -0.17
C VAL A 81 -5.56 -21.20 -1.14
N HIS A 82 -6.24 -22.34 -1.06
CA HIS A 82 -7.41 -22.61 -1.90
C HIS A 82 -8.54 -21.63 -1.62
N GLN A 83 -8.83 -21.35 -0.34
CA GLN A 83 -9.82 -20.34 0.04
C GLN A 83 -9.47 -18.94 -0.50
N ALA A 84 -8.19 -18.55 -0.48
CA ALA A 84 -7.73 -17.29 -1.02
C ALA A 84 -7.92 -17.21 -2.55
N ILE A 85 -7.62 -18.29 -3.27
CA ILE A 85 -7.83 -18.37 -4.73
C ILE A 85 -9.31 -18.24 -5.07
N ASP A 86 -10.16 -19.05 -4.44
CA ASP A 86 -11.60 -19.03 -4.72
C ASP A 86 -12.21 -17.66 -4.41
N THR A 87 -11.81 -17.06 -3.28
CA THR A 87 -12.26 -15.71 -2.89
C THR A 87 -11.78 -14.64 -3.86
N ALA A 88 -10.54 -14.71 -4.34
CA ALA A 88 -10.01 -13.76 -5.32
C ALA A 88 -10.71 -13.88 -6.68
N LEU A 89 -11.01 -15.10 -7.13
CA LEU A 89 -11.75 -15.35 -8.37
C LEU A 89 -13.20 -14.85 -8.28
N GLU A 90 -13.85 -15.03 -7.13
CA GLU A 90 -15.20 -14.48 -6.92
C GLU A 90 -15.17 -12.95 -6.91
N ALA A 91 -14.25 -12.33 -6.17
CA ALA A 91 -14.10 -10.88 -6.10
C ALA A 91 -13.68 -10.24 -7.44
N TRP A 92 -13.00 -11.00 -8.31
CA TRP A 92 -12.60 -10.54 -9.64
C TRP A 92 -13.81 -10.09 -10.47
N HIS A 93 -14.95 -10.79 -10.37
CA HIS A 93 -16.14 -10.44 -11.15
C HIS A 93 -16.65 -9.01 -10.87
N SER A 94 -16.59 -8.54 -9.63
CA SER A 94 -17.00 -7.16 -9.32
C SER A 94 -15.86 -6.16 -9.57
N TRP A 95 -14.64 -6.51 -9.16
CA TRP A 95 -13.47 -5.63 -9.30
C TRP A 95 -13.10 -5.36 -10.77
N SER A 96 -13.21 -6.35 -11.66
CA SER A 96 -12.91 -6.18 -13.09
C SER A 96 -13.90 -5.27 -13.80
N ASN A 97 -15.12 -5.13 -13.27
CA ASN A 97 -16.15 -4.24 -13.79
C ASN A 97 -16.21 -2.89 -13.06
N THR A 98 -15.36 -2.69 -12.04
CA THR A 98 -15.24 -1.40 -11.35
C THR A 98 -14.50 -0.42 -12.28
N PRO A 99 -15.06 0.76 -12.59
CA PRO A 99 -14.44 1.72 -13.49
C PRO A 99 -13.01 2.07 -13.06
N LEU A 100 -12.08 2.25 -14.01
CA LEU A 100 -10.68 2.58 -13.71
C LEU A 100 -10.56 3.71 -12.68
N ARG A 101 -11.34 4.78 -12.86
CA ARG A 101 -11.33 5.95 -11.98
C ARG A 101 -11.62 5.59 -10.53
N GLU A 102 -12.57 4.68 -10.28
CA GLU A 102 -12.88 4.23 -8.93
C GLU A 102 -11.75 3.37 -8.35
N ARG A 103 -11.14 2.52 -9.18
CA ARG A 103 -9.99 1.71 -8.79
C ARG A 103 -8.79 2.58 -8.42
N THR A 104 -8.47 3.61 -9.23
CA THR A 104 -7.32 4.49 -8.99
C THR A 104 -7.52 5.40 -7.76
N ILE A 105 -8.76 5.77 -7.42
CA ILE A 105 -9.07 6.51 -6.18
C ILE A 105 -8.61 5.74 -4.94
N ILE A 106 -8.75 4.41 -4.91
CA ILE A 106 -8.35 3.58 -3.77
C ILE A 106 -6.83 3.67 -3.55
N PHE A 107 -6.03 3.54 -4.61
CA PHE A 107 -4.57 3.60 -4.51
C PHE A 107 -4.07 5.01 -4.20
N ARG A 108 -4.65 6.05 -4.81
CA ARG A 108 -4.32 7.44 -4.45
C ARG A 108 -4.68 7.74 -3.00
N ARG A 109 -5.79 7.21 -2.49
CA ARG A 109 -6.14 7.31 -1.08
C ARG A 109 -5.13 6.59 -0.19
N ALA A 110 -4.63 5.42 -0.61
CA ALA A 110 -3.56 4.73 0.11
C ALA A 110 -2.26 5.57 0.12
N ALA A 111 -1.91 6.21 -0.99
CA ALA A 111 -0.77 7.12 -1.10
C ALA A 111 -0.90 8.31 -0.15
N GLU A 112 -2.07 8.97 -0.09
CA GLU A 112 -2.33 10.07 0.85
C GLU A 112 -2.20 9.65 2.32
N LEU A 113 -2.76 8.48 2.65
CA LEU A 113 -2.69 7.93 4.00
C LEU A 113 -1.23 7.64 4.38
N LEU A 114 -0.45 7.10 3.45
CA LEU A 114 0.96 6.78 3.63
C LEU A 114 1.85 8.02 3.68
N ALA A 115 1.55 9.08 2.92
CA ALA A 115 2.25 10.35 2.96
C ALA A 115 2.00 11.11 4.28
N GLY A 116 0.82 10.94 4.86
CA GLY A 116 0.41 11.55 6.11
C GLY A 116 0.46 10.59 7.30
N PRO A 117 -0.71 10.20 7.84
CA PRO A 117 -0.82 9.58 9.17
C PRO A 117 -0.17 8.20 9.31
N TRP A 118 0.09 7.48 8.21
CA TRP A 118 0.67 6.13 8.26
C TRP A 118 2.18 6.09 8.00
N ARG A 119 2.81 7.22 7.65
CA ARG A 119 4.23 7.25 7.26
C ARG A 119 5.15 6.70 8.34
N ASP A 120 4.98 7.17 9.58
CA ASP A 120 5.84 6.72 10.68
C ASP A 120 5.59 5.25 11.03
N THR A 121 4.35 4.79 10.90
CA THR A 121 3.98 3.39 11.18
C THR A 121 4.65 2.44 10.20
N ILE A 122 4.60 2.72 8.89
CA ILE A 122 5.24 1.86 7.89
C ILE A 122 6.77 1.92 8.01
N ASN A 123 7.34 3.12 8.20
CA ASN A 123 8.78 3.28 8.36
C ASN A 123 9.28 2.55 9.61
N ALA A 124 8.58 2.67 10.74
CA ALA A 124 8.92 1.95 11.95
C ALA A 124 8.82 0.43 11.77
N ALA A 125 7.73 -0.08 11.17
CA ALA A 125 7.57 -1.50 10.88
C ALA A 125 8.73 -2.04 10.04
N THR A 126 9.11 -1.33 8.98
CA THR A 126 10.22 -1.68 8.09
C THR A 126 11.57 -1.61 8.80
N MET A 127 11.83 -0.57 9.59
CA MET A 127 13.06 -0.46 10.38
C MET A 127 13.21 -1.61 11.37
N LEU A 128 12.14 -1.96 12.09
CA LEU A 128 12.16 -3.01 13.10
C LEU A 128 12.28 -4.41 12.47
N SER A 129 11.42 -4.74 11.50
CA SER A 129 11.34 -6.08 10.92
C SER A 129 12.42 -6.38 9.88
N GLN A 130 12.94 -5.36 9.19
CA GLN A 130 13.92 -5.52 8.10
C GLN A 130 15.27 -4.87 8.41
N SER A 131 15.43 -4.29 9.61
CA SER A 131 16.68 -3.67 10.07
C SER A 131 17.19 -2.54 9.18
N LYS A 132 16.28 -1.84 8.50
CA LYS A 132 16.63 -0.64 7.74
C LYS A 132 16.95 0.52 8.68
N ASN A 133 17.88 1.37 8.26
CA ASN A 133 18.03 2.69 8.89
C ASN A 133 16.90 3.62 8.42
N VAL A 134 16.73 4.76 9.10
CA VAL A 134 15.64 5.69 8.81
C VAL A 134 15.59 6.15 7.36
N PHE A 135 16.74 6.45 6.75
CA PHE A 135 16.80 6.86 5.36
C PHE A 135 16.38 5.73 4.40
N GLN A 136 16.85 4.50 4.65
CA GLN A 136 16.51 3.33 3.83
C GLN A 136 15.04 2.92 3.95
N ALA A 137 14.42 3.14 5.12
CA ALA A 137 12.98 2.94 5.29
C ALA A 137 12.20 4.04 4.57
N GLU A 138 12.60 5.30 4.74
CA GLU A 138 11.94 6.46 4.14
C GLU A 138 11.89 6.39 2.61
N ILE A 139 13.01 6.07 1.96
CA ILE A 139 13.04 6.03 0.49
C ILE A 139 12.27 4.85 -0.10
N ASP A 140 12.03 3.78 0.68
CA ASP A 140 11.37 2.54 0.25
C ASP A 140 9.90 2.49 0.70
N ALA A 141 9.69 2.30 2.00
CA ALA A 141 8.38 2.03 2.58
C ALA A 141 7.45 3.24 2.54
N ALA A 142 7.99 4.45 2.47
CA ALA A 142 7.23 5.67 2.24
C ALA A 142 7.34 6.13 0.78
N CYS A 143 8.46 6.76 0.39
CA CYS A 143 8.56 7.46 -0.91
C CYS A 143 8.27 6.55 -2.11
N GLU A 144 9.00 5.44 -2.25
CA GLU A 144 8.84 4.54 -3.40
C GLU A 144 7.44 3.93 -3.46
N LEU A 145 6.86 3.52 -2.31
CA LEU A 145 5.50 2.98 -2.28
C LEU A 145 4.41 4.02 -2.59
N ILE A 146 4.55 5.25 -2.09
CA ILE A 146 3.67 6.38 -2.43
C ILE A 146 3.76 6.69 -3.93
N ASP A 147 4.97 6.71 -4.47
CA ASP A 147 5.22 6.94 -5.89
C ASP A 147 4.60 5.82 -6.72
N PHE A 148 4.77 4.55 -6.35
CA PHE A 148 4.13 3.44 -7.06
C PHE A 148 2.61 3.59 -7.11
N PHE A 149 1.96 3.98 -6.02
CA PHE A 149 0.52 4.20 -6.04
C PHE A 149 0.11 5.34 -6.97
N ASN A 150 0.79 6.49 -6.89
CA ASN A 150 0.42 7.67 -7.68
C ASN A 150 0.78 7.52 -9.17
N PHE A 151 2.00 7.11 -9.48
CA PHE A 151 2.48 6.97 -10.85
C PHE A 151 1.79 5.83 -11.58
N ASN A 152 1.58 4.64 -10.97
CA ASN A 152 0.86 3.57 -11.66
C ASN A 152 -0.61 3.92 -11.93
N CYS A 153 -1.26 4.70 -11.07
CA CYS A 153 -2.59 5.22 -11.36
C CYS A 153 -2.58 6.15 -12.58
N GLN A 154 -1.64 7.09 -12.62
CA GLN A 154 -1.48 7.98 -13.77
C GLN A 154 -1.18 7.19 -15.05
N PHE A 155 -0.25 6.23 -15.01
CA PHE A 155 0.08 5.42 -16.18
C PHE A 155 -1.10 4.58 -16.67
N ALA A 156 -1.89 3.99 -15.76
CA ALA A 156 -3.08 3.24 -16.15
C ALA A 156 -4.12 4.14 -16.86
N GLU A 157 -4.31 5.36 -16.36
CA GLU A 157 -5.21 6.35 -16.98
C GLU A 157 -4.70 6.83 -18.35
N GLU A 158 -3.40 7.11 -18.46
CA GLU A 158 -2.75 7.46 -19.73
C GLU A 158 -2.88 6.34 -20.77
N ILE A 159 -2.70 5.08 -20.36
CA ILE A 159 -2.88 3.91 -21.23
C ILE A 159 -4.32 3.82 -21.73
N CYS A 160 -5.32 4.02 -20.87
CA CYS A 160 -6.73 3.92 -21.26
C CYS A 160 -7.16 5.11 -22.15
N ASN A 161 -6.62 6.29 -21.89
CA ASN A 161 -6.88 7.49 -22.70
C ASN A 161 -6.22 7.44 -24.09
N ASN A 162 -5.30 6.52 -24.33
CA ASN A 162 -4.65 6.35 -25.62
C ASN A 162 -5.55 5.58 -26.61
N GLN A 163 -6.52 6.29 -27.21
CA GLN A 163 -7.46 5.77 -28.21
C GLN A 163 -7.07 6.12 -29.65
N PRO A 164 -7.42 5.27 -30.65
CA PRO A 164 -7.27 5.64 -32.05
C PRO A 164 -8.13 6.88 -32.37
N LEU A 165 -7.57 7.80 -33.15
CA LEU A 165 -8.19 9.08 -33.51
C LEU A 165 -9.45 8.97 -34.39
N ILE A 166 -9.87 7.76 -34.74
CA ILE A 166 -10.96 7.52 -35.68
C ILE A 166 -12.17 7.03 -34.87
N SER A 167 -13.06 7.96 -34.58
CA SER A 167 -14.45 7.63 -34.24
C SER A 167 -15.34 8.14 -35.39
N PRO A 168 -16.30 7.33 -35.89
CA PRO A 168 -17.30 7.81 -36.84
C PRO A 168 -18.04 9.04 -36.29
N GLU A 169 -18.57 9.88 -37.18
CA GLU A 169 -19.35 11.06 -36.77
C GLU A 169 -20.53 10.65 -35.87
N GLY A 170 -20.63 11.27 -34.70
CA GLY A 170 -21.63 10.94 -33.68
C GLY A 170 -21.29 9.77 -32.75
N MET A 171 -20.13 9.13 -32.90
CA MET A 171 -19.62 8.11 -31.98
C MET A 171 -18.39 8.62 -31.22
N HIS A 172 -18.29 8.25 -29.95
CA HIS A 172 -17.10 8.46 -29.12
C HIS A 172 -16.72 7.10 -28.53
N ASN A 173 -15.55 6.59 -28.92
CA ASN A 173 -15.00 5.37 -28.34
C ASN A 173 -14.21 5.71 -27.06
N SER A 174 -14.42 4.94 -26.01
CA SER A 174 -13.62 4.97 -24.78
C SER A 174 -13.16 3.56 -24.40
N LEU A 175 -12.07 3.46 -23.65
CA LEU A 175 -11.73 2.25 -22.92
C LEU A 175 -12.20 2.39 -21.48
N GLU A 176 -12.89 1.33 -21.02
CA GLU A 176 -13.56 1.22 -19.71
C GLU A 176 -14.70 2.22 -19.47
#